data_AF-A0A2E5TY78-F1
#
_entry.id   AF-A0A2E5TY78-F1
#
_cell.length_a   1.000
_cell.length_b   1.000
_cell.length_c   1.000
_cell.angle_alpha   90.00
_cell.angle_beta   90.00
_cell.angle_gamma   90.00
#
_symmetry.space_group_name_H-M   'P 1'
#
loop_
_entity.id
_entity.type
_entity.pdbx_description
1 polymer ?
#
loop_
_entity_poly.entity_id
_entity_poly.type
_entity_poly.pdbx_seq_one_letter_code
_entity_poly.pdbx_strand_id
1 'polypeptide(L)'
;MGKFYKNSIIPEKLRRDFDVYERINQLGINLGKFEENVSNITKAGLPIASVVFHESGLVYLSGQGGGKNQMNDDPERVKEGQVAAQKIADNMLTRLHWALKCGNEGGDLNDVLYTVKALGMVVSTDVDFDSGPAVMNGFSLRWQSIFGGLGEFFKNGKDDGGYSGIHARSAIGGFTGRFSIEPEIIVAIPPELSIAIIKNRGWLFPVDPRIQSQLKK
;
A
#
# COMPACT_ATOMS: atom_id res chain seq x y z
N MET A 1 -7.25 15.05 8.30
CA MET A 1 -7.88 14.73 7.00
C MET A 1 -7.36 15.63 5.89
N GLY A 2 -6.97 15.02 4.77
CA GLY A 2 -6.38 15.69 3.60
C GLY A 2 -7.38 16.59 2.86
N LYS A 3 -6.84 17.56 2.13
CA LYS A 3 -7.63 18.57 1.41
C LYS A 3 -8.55 17.94 0.38
N PHE A 4 -8.06 16.94 -0.35
CA PHE A 4 -8.79 16.30 -1.43
C PHE A 4 -9.83 15.33 -0.88
N TYR A 5 -9.54 14.65 0.23
CA TYR A 5 -10.45 13.73 0.89
C TYR A 5 -11.78 14.38 1.32
N LYS A 6 -11.73 15.59 1.88
CA LYS A 6 -12.92 16.32 2.36
C LYS A 6 -13.93 16.64 1.26
N ASN A 7 -13.48 16.74 0.01
CA ASN A 7 -14.31 17.02 -1.16
C ASN A 7 -14.60 15.76 -1.98
N SER A 8 -14.27 14.58 -1.46
CA SER A 8 -14.41 13.32 -2.18
C SER A 8 -15.85 12.85 -2.31
N ILE A 9 -16.02 11.88 -3.21
CA ILE A 9 -17.28 11.16 -3.48
C ILE A 9 -17.80 10.33 -2.29
N ILE A 10 -17.00 10.13 -1.24
CA ILE A 10 -17.40 9.32 -0.09
C ILE A 10 -18.45 10.08 0.73
N PRO A 11 -19.62 9.48 1.02
CA PRO A 11 -20.64 10.11 1.85
C PRO A 11 -20.05 10.56 3.18
N GLU A 12 -20.39 11.77 3.64
CA GLU A 12 -19.78 12.38 4.83
C GLU A 12 -19.82 11.47 6.06
N LYS A 13 -20.95 10.79 6.30
CA LYS A 13 -21.12 9.82 7.40
C LYS A 13 -20.28 8.54 7.31
N LEU A 14 -19.68 8.26 6.15
CA LEU A 14 -18.81 7.09 5.89
C LEU A 14 -17.33 7.48 5.75
N ARG A 15 -17.03 8.77 5.86
CA ARG A 15 -15.65 9.26 5.83
C ARG A 15 -14.95 8.86 7.11
N ARG A 16 -13.66 8.58 6.99
CA ARG A 16 -12.82 8.38 8.16
C ARG A 16 -12.74 9.66 8.97
N ASP A 17 -12.72 9.52 10.28
CA ASP A 17 -12.67 10.61 11.25
C ASP A 17 -11.32 10.72 11.99
N PHE A 18 -10.34 9.89 11.65
CA PHE A 18 -9.01 9.86 12.25
C PHE A 18 -7.92 10.24 11.24
N ASP A 19 -6.77 10.67 11.75
CA ASP A 19 -5.57 10.88 10.93
C ASP A 19 -4.78 9.57 10.75
N VAL A 20 -4.57 9.15 9.51
CA VAL A 20 -3.80 7.93 9.22
C VAL A 20 -2.37 8.00 9.77
N TYR A 21 -1.78 9.20 9.87
CA TYR A 21 -0.44 9.39 10.42
C TYR A 21 -0.38 9.13 11.93
N GLU A 22 -1.45 9.39 12.68
CA GLU A 22 -1.52 9.04 14.10
C GLU A 22 -1.44 7.52 14.27
N ARG A 23 -2.16 6.76 13.45
CA ARG A 23 -2.09 5.29 13.46
C ARG A 23 -0.71 4.79 13.05
N ILE A 24 -0.11 5.35 12.00
CA ILE A 24 1.26 5.02 11.58
C ILE A 24 2.26 5.20 12.72
N ASN A 25 2.16 6.32 13.45
CA ASN A 25 3.02 6.62 14.59
C ASN A 25 2.80 5.61 15.74
N GLN A 26 1.55 5.31 16.09
CA GLN A 26 1.22 4.34 17.14
C GLN A 26 1.69 2.92 16.79
N LEU A 27 1.71 2.57 15.50
CA LEU A 27 2.19 1.29 14.98
C LEU A 27 3.73 1.25 14.81
N GLY A 28 4.43 2.34 15.12
CA GLY A 28 5.89 2.43 15.03
C GLY A 28 6.46 2.36 13.61
N ILE A 29 5.67 2.73 12.60
CA ILE A 29 6.09 2.65 11.19
C ILE A 29 6.95 3.86 10.84
N ASN A 30 8.20 3.63 10.46
CA ASN A 30 9.08 4.67 9.95
C ASN A 30 8.91 4.84 8.44
N LEU A 31 8.38 5.99 8.01
CA LEU A 31 8.21 6.33 6.59
C LEU A 31 9.52 6.80 5.92
N GLY A 32 10.62 6.94 6.67
CA GLY A 32 11.91 7.37 6.15
C GLY A 32 11.92 8.84 5.73
N LYS A 33 12.91 9.22 4.93
CA LYS A 33 13.10 10.59 4.40
C LYS A 33 12.92 10.67 2.90
N PHE A 34 12.76 11.89 2.39
CA PHE A 34 12.60 12.16 0.96
C PHE A 34 13.79 11.62 0.15
N GLU A 35 15.01 11.87 0.60
CA GLU A 35 16.25 11.48 -0.11
C GLU A 35 16.44 9.97 -0.20
N GLU A 36 15.85 9.23 0.73
CA GLU A 36 15.92 7.77 0.79
C GLU A 36 14.92 7.11 -0.18
N ASN A 37 13.78 7.76 -0.42
CA ASN A 37 12.63 7.14 -1.08
C ASN A 37 12.27 7.76 -2.43
N VAL A 38 12.66 9.01 -2.70
CA VAL A 38 12.33 9.72 -3.94
C VAL A 38 13.52 9.67 -4.89
N SER A 39 13.33 9.02 -6.03
CA SER A 39 14.34 8.87 -7.08
C SER A 39 13.70 8.98 -8.47
N ASN A 40 14.51 8.86 -9.53
CA ASN A 40 14.01 8.74 -10.89
C ASN A 40 13.94 7.28 -11.35
N ILE A 41 13.02 7.02 -12.29
CA ILE A 41 12.68 5.69 -12.81
C ILE A 41 13.88 4.96 -13.46
N THR A 42 14.87 5.70 -13.94
CA THR A 42 16.07 5.14 -14.60
C THR A 42 17.23 4.80 -13.65
N LYS A 43 17.14 5.18 -12.37
CA LYS A 43 18.26 5.04 -11.41
C LYS A 43 18.61 3.58 -11.10
N ALA A 44 17.66 2.65 -11.25
CA ALA A 44 17.81 1.23 -10.89
C ALA A 44 18.00 0.29 -12.10
N GLY A 45 18.30 0.84 -13.30
CA GLY A 45 18.55 0.05 -14.51
C GLY A 45 17.28 -0.17 -15.35
N LEU A 46 16.36 -1.02 -14.90
CA LEU A 46 15.08 -1.25 -15.59
C LEU A 46 14.01 -0.24 -15.12
N PRO A 47 13.34 0.48 -16.04
CA PRO A 47 12.37 1.50 -15.70
C PRO A 47 11.00 0.90 -15.32
N ILE A 48 10.95 0.16 -14.22
CA ILE A 48 9.71 -0.42 -13.67
C ILE A 48 9.15 0.53 -12.61
N ALA A 49 7.93 1.02 -12.84
CA ALA A 49 7.28 1.92 -11.91
C ALA A 49 6.86 1.17 -10.65
N SER A 50 7.18 1.73 -9.49
CA SER A 50 6.75 1.18 -8.21
C SER A 50 5.34 1.64 -7.84
N VAL A 51 4.90 2.79 -8.40
CA VAL A 51 3.52 3.30 -8.38
C VAL A 51 3.15 3.93 -9.73
N VAL A 52 1.92 3.70 -10.19
CA VAL A 52 1.31 4.34 -11.35
C VAL A 52 0.00 5.03 -10.95
N PHE A 53 -0.16 6.28 -11.33
CA PHE A 53 -1.38 7.07 -11.16
C PHE A 53 -2.23 7.02 -12.43
N HIS A 54 -3.48 6.61 -12.30
CA HIS A 54 -4.48 6.71 -13.37
C HIS A 54 -5.34 7.95 -13.14
N GLU A 55 -5.71 8.67 -14.21
CA GLU A 55 -6.47 9.93 -14.14
C GLU A 55 -7.81 9.82 -13.42
N SER A 56 -8.38 8.61 -13.35
CA SER A 56 -9.61 8.34 -12.59
C SER A 56 -9.43 8.34 -11.07
N GLY A 57 -8.21 8.48 -10.55
CA GLY A 57 -7.92 8.35 -9.12
C GLY A 57 -7.53 6.93 -8.69
N LEU A 58 -7.40 5.97 -9.61
CA LEU A 58 -6.83 4.66 -9.26
C LEU A 58 -5.31 4.76 -9.20
N VAL A 59 -4.73 4.14 -8.17
CA VAL A 59 -3.29 4.10 -7.94
C VAL A 59 -2.85 2.66 -7.83
N TYR A 60 -1.97 2.24 -8.73
CA TYR A 60 -1.46 0.88 -8.83
C TYR A 60 -0.07 0.84 -8.20
N LEU A 61 0.13 0.01 -7.18
CA LEU A 61 1.44 -0.19 -6.57
C LEU A 61 1.97 -1.55 -7.00
N SER A 62 3.16 -1.57 -7.59
CA SER A 62 3.81 -2.81 -8.03
C SER A 62 4.06 -3.76 -6.87
N GLY A 63 4.03 -5.06 -7.19
CA GLY A 63 4.38 -6.14 -6.29
C GLY A 63 5.69 -5.90 -5.53
N GLN A 64 5.76 -6.39 -4.29
CA GLN A 64 6.99 -6.43 -3.52
C GLN A 64 7.17 -7.78 -2.85
N GLY A 65 8.16 -8.54 -3.31
CA GLY A 65 8.58 -9.78 -2.66
C GLY A 65 9.20 -9.52 -1.29
N GLY A 66 8.97 -10.44 -0.35
CA GLY A 66 9.60 -10.41 0.96
C GLY A 66 9.50 -11.74 1.70
N GLY A 67 10.19 -11.82 2.83
CA GLY A 67 10.43 -13.07 3.54
C GLY A 67 11.58 -13.88 2.94
N LYS A 68 11.94 -14.98 3.59
CA LYS A 68 13.15 -15.76 3.26
C LYS A 68 12.84 -17.16 2.75
N ASN A 69 11.75 -17.74 3.23
CA ASN A 69 11.44 -19.14 3.07
C ASN A 69 10.20 -19.31 2.20
N GLN A 70 10.13 -20.40 1.47
CA GLN A 70 8.89 -20.83 0.82
C GLN A 70 7.88 -21.26 1.91
N MET A 71 6.61 -21.04 1.64
CA MET A 71 5.49 -21.36 2.52
C MET A 71 5.05 -22.81 2.36
N ASN A 72 4.56 -23.36 3.46
CA ASN A 72 3.83 -24.61 3.57
C ASN A 72 2.78 -24.45 4.68
N ASP A 73 1.95 -25.46 4.91
CA ASP A 73 0.84 -25.40 5.88
C ASP A 73 1.27 -25.58 7.34
N ASP A 74 2.58 -25.61 7.63
CA ASP A 74 3.05 -25.59 9.01
C ASP A 74 2.68 -24.25 9.70
N PRO A 75 2.05 -24.27 10.88
CA PRO A 75 1.61 -23.04 11.55
C PRO A 75 2.74 -22.05 11.85
N GLU A 76 3.94 -22.51 12.19
CA GLU A 76 5.08 -21.63 12.43
C GLU A 76 5.54 -20.98 11.13
N ARG A 77 5.58 -21.75 10.04
CA ARG A 77 5.89 -21.21 8.71
C ARG A 77 4.83 -20.21 8.22
N VAL A 78 3.55 -20.46 8.46
CA VAL A 78 2.48 -19.50 8.17
C VAL A 78 2.68 -18.21 8.96
N LYS A 79 3.09 -18.30 10.24
CA LYS A 79 3.39 -17.13 11.06
C LYS A 79 4.57 -16.32 10.52
N GLU A 80 5.64 -16.99 10.07
CA GLU A 80 6.76 -16.32 9.38
C GLU A 80 6.27 -15.55 8.14
N GLY A 81 5.42 -16.19 7.32
CA GLY A 81 4.79 -15.58 6.15
C GLY A 81 3.96 -14.35 6.50
N GLN A 82 3.15 -14.41 7.56
CA GLN A 82 2.39 -13.27 8.05
C GLN A 82 3.30 -12.10 8.46
N VAL A 83 4.40 -12.37 9.16
CA VAL A 83 5.37 -11.33 9.56
C VAL A 83 6.03 -10.71 8.33
N ALA A 84 6.38 -11.52 7.32
CA ALA A 84 6.89 -11.00 6.05
C ALA A 84 5.86 -10.11 5.35
N ALA A 85 4.60 -10.55 5.29
CA ALA A 85 3.48 -9.83 4.69
C ALA A 85 3.22 -8.47 5.39
N GLN A 86 3.31 -8.42 6.73
CA GLN A 86 3.21 -7.17 7.50
C GLN A 86 4.31 -6.17 7.13
N LYS A 87 5.57 -6.63 7.05
CA LYS A 87 6.70 -5.77 6.65
C LYS A 87 6.53 -5.22 5.24
N ILE A 88 5.96 -6.01 4.34
CA ILE A 88 5.68 -5.55 2.98
C ILE A 88 4.57 -4.50 2.99
N ALA A 89 3.52 -4.66 3.80
CA ALA A 89 2.48 -3.63 3.95
C ALA A 89 3.09 -2.28 4.40
N ASP A 90 4.02 -2.30 5.37
CA ASP A 90 4.74 -1.10 5.83
C ASP A 90 5.58 -0.49 4.71
N ASN A 91 6.30 -1.30 3.92
CA ASN A 91 7.08 -0.82 2.79
C ASN A 91 6.22 -0.22 1.67
N MET A 92 5.08 -0.85 1.35
CA MET A 92 4.13 -0.34 0.36
C MET A 92 3.46 0.95 0.84
N LEU A 93 3.21 1.09 2.14
CA LEU A 93 2.73 2.32 2.76
C LEU A 93 3.75 3.45 2.61
N THR A 94 5.02 3.19 2.93
CA THR A 94 6.12 4.15 2.74
C THR A 94 6.24 4.57 1.28
N ARG A 95 6.16 3.62 0.36
CA ARG A 95 6.16 3.91 -1.08
C ARG A 95 4.98 4.80 -1.48
N LEU A 96 3.75 4.49 -1.02
CA LEU A 96 2.56 5.29 -1.30
C LEU A 96 2.69 6.70 -0.73
N HIS A 97 3.22 6.82 0.48
CA HIS A 97 3.45 8.10 1.15
C HIS A 97 4.28 9.04 0.27
N TRP A 98 5.45 8.58 -0.16
CA TRP A 98 6.35 9.38 -0.99
C TRP A 98 5.82 9.56 -2.39
N ALA A 99 5.14 8.56 -2.95
CA ALA A 99 4.47 8.67 -4.23
C ALA A 99 3.37 9.74 -4.23
N LEU A 100 2.71 10.02 -3.10
CA LEU A 100 1.72 11.09 -3.00
C LEU A 100 2.34 12.46 -2.66
N LYS A 101 3.37 12.49 -1.79
CA LYS A 101 3.94 13.75 -1.28
C LYS A 101 5.00 14.39 -2.16
N CYS A 102 5.73 13.64 -2.99
CA CYS A 102 7.01 14.11 -3.52
C CYS A 102 6.95 15.32 -4.47
N GLY A 103 5.80 15.64 -5.06
CA GLY A 103 5.64 16.80 -5.94
C GLY A 103 4.97 18.01 -5.28
N ASN A 104 4.65 17.93 -3.98
CA ASN A 104 3.96 18.98 -3.23
C ASN A 104 2.62 19.41 -3.87
N GLU A 105 1.87 18.47 -4.44
CA GLU A 105 0.52 18.71 -4.99
C GLU A 105 -0.54 18.92 -3.90
N GLY A 106 -0.14 18.83 -2.64
CA GLY A 106 -0.99 19.01 -1.46
C GLY A 106 -1.77 17.75 -1.06
N GLY A 107 -1.44 16.60 -1.66
CA GLY A 107 -2.02 15.30 -1.33
C GLY A 107 -1.13 14.46 -0.41
N ASP A 108 -1.74 13.60 0.38
CA ASP A 108 -1.03 12.68 1.26
C ASP A 108 -1.80 11.39 1.58
N LEU A 109 -1.33 10.58 2.53
CA LEU A 109 -1.98 9.31 2.86
C LEU A 109 -3.43 9.50 3.38
N ASN A 110 -3.77 10.65 3.97
CA ASN A 110 -5.15 10.93 4.36
C ASN A 110 -6.07 11.12 3.15
N ASP A 111 -5.53 11.34 1.95
CA ASP A 111 -6.29 11.42 0.71
C ASP A 111 -6.56 10.06 0.05
N VAL A 112 -6.12 8.94 0.64
CA VAL A 112 -6.60 7.61 0.22
C VAL A 112 -8.09 7.50 0.51
N LEU A 113 -8.93 7.25 -0.48
CA LEU A 113 -10.37 7.07 -0.29
C LEU A 113 -10.69 5.70 0.31
N TYR A 114 -10.25 4.66 -0.38
CA TYR A 114 -10.41 3.26 0.01
C TYR A 114 -9.44 2.37 -0.77
N THR A 115 -9.27 1.15 -0.29
CA THR A 115 -8.43 0.14 -0.91
C THR A 115 -9.30 -0.72 -1.83
N VAL A 116 -8.93 -0.83 -3.10
CA VAL A 116 -9.75 -1.51 -4.11
C VAL A 116 -9.51 -3.01 -4.05
N LYS A 117 -8.24 -3.40 -4.21
CA LYS A 117 -7.85 -4.80 -4.39
C LYS A 117 -6.44 -5.01 -3.86
N ALA A 118 -6.22 -6.11 -3.15
CA ALA A 118 -4.89 -6.67 -2.93
C ALA A 118 -4.77 -8.04 -3.62
N LEU A 119 -3.61 -8.33 -4.20
CA LEU A 119 -3.29 -9.64 -4.74
C LEU A 119 -2.04 -10.15 -4.01
N GLY A 120 -2.17 -11.27 -3.32
CA GLY A 120 -1.08 -11.92 -2.61
C GLY A 120 -0.60 -13.15 -3.38
N MET A 121 0.61 -13.10 -3.90
CA MET A 121 1.28 -14.25 -4.50
C MET A 121 2.15 -14.90 -3.42
N VAL A 122 1.67 -15.98 -2.85
CA VAL A 122 2.32 -16.71 -1.76
C VAL A 122 3.20 -17.80 -2.38
N VAL A 123 4.49 -17.79 -2.08
CA VAL A 123 5.42 -18.74 -2.68
C VAL A 123 5.31 -20.06 -1.94
N SER A 124 4.81 -21.10 -2.58
CA SER A 124 4.76 -22.47 -2.06
C SER A 124 5.15 -23.46 -3.16
N THR A 125 5.97 -24.45 -2.84
CA THR A 125 6.35 -25.51 -3.80
C THR A 125 5.26 -26.55 -3.99
N ASP A 126 4.34 -26.63 -3.03
CA ASP A 126 3.23 -27.55 -3.05
C ASP A 126 2.01 -26.90 -3.72
N VAL A 127 1.39 -27.64 -4.65
CA VAL A 127 0.16 -27.24 -5.34
C VAL A 127 -1.08 -27.44 -4.47
N ASP A 128 -0.98 -28.29 -3.44
CA ASP A 128 -2.05 -28.54 -2.45
C ASP A 128 -2.00 -27.56 -1.27
N PHE A 129 -1.07 -26.61 -1.28
CA PHE A 129 -0.93 -25.58 -0.25
C PHE A 129 -2.20 -24.72 -0.11
N ASP A 130 -2.81 -24.73 1.07
CA ASP A 130 -4.10 -24.05 1.33
C ASP A 130 -3.98 -22.83 2.26
N SER A 131 -2.84 -22.64 2.93
CA SER A 131 -2.64 -21.53 3.87
C SER A 131 -2.35 -20.17 3.22
N GLY A 132 -2.49 -20.04 1.89
CA GLY A 132 -2.27 -18.78 1.17
C GLY A 132 -3.07 -17.59 1.74
N PRO A 133 -4.38 -17.72 1.96
CA PRO A 133 -5.19 -16.71 2.64
C PRO A 133 -4.70 -16.39 4.07
N ALA A 134 -4.27 -17.40 4.83
CA ALA A 134 -3.80 -17.23 6.20
C ALA A 134 -2.48 -16.46 6.25
N VAL A 135 -1.56 -16.71 5.32
CA VAL A 135 -0.32 -15.94 5.15
C VAL A 135 -0.63 -14.48 4.78
N MET A 136 -1.50 -14.27 3.79
CA MET A 136 -1.86 -12.94 3.31
C MET A 136 -2.62 -12.10 4.37
N ASN A 137 -3.21 -12.72 5.41
CA ASN A 137 -3.80 -11.98 6.53
C ASN A 137 -2.80 -11.07 7.24
N GLY A 138 -1.51 -11.40 7.26
CA GLY A 138 -0.48 -10.51 7.80
C GLY A 138 -0.47 -9.16 7.09
N PHE A 139 -0.53 -9.14 5.75
CA PHE A 139 -0.63 -7.92 4.97
C PHE A 139 -1.97 -7.21 5.20
N SER A 140 -3.07 -7.94 5.06
CA SER A 140 -4.41 -7.34 5.11
C SER A 140 -4.70 -6.69 6.46
N LEU A 141 -4.37 -7.35 7.58
CA LEU A 141 -4.60 -6.80 8.92
C LEU A 141 -3.71 -5.59 9.16
N ARG A 142 -2.43 -5.63 8.74
CA ARG A 142 -1.52 -4.48 8.89
C ARG A 142 -2.00 -3.26 8.12
N TRP A 143 -2.40 -3.45 6.87
CA TRP A 143 -2.95 -2.38 6.03
C TRP A 143 -4.24 -1.80 6.60
N GLN A 144 -5.14 -2.67 7.08
CA GLN A 144 -6.40 -2.28 7.70
C GLN A 144 -6.20 -1.55 9.02
N SER A 145 -5.16 -1.85 9.80
CA SER A 145 -4.81 -1.05 10.98
C SER A 145 -4.58 0.42 10.61
N ILE A 146 -3.99 0.70 9.45
CA ILE A 146 -3.65 2.08 9.05
C ILE A 146 -4.87 2.82 8.48
N PHE A 147 -5.63 2.18 7.59
CA PHE A 147 -6.72 2.85 6.84
C PHE A 147 -8.13 2.53 7.35
N GLY A 148 -8.27 1.71 8.38
CA GLY A 148 -9.56 1.29 8.95
C GLY A 148 -10.00 -0.09 8.45
N GLY A 149 -10.46 -0.96 9.35
CA GLY A 149 -10.86 -2.33 9.06
C GLY A 149 -10.67 -3.26 10.26
N LEU A 150 -10.35 -4.53 10.04
CA LEU A 150 -10.21 -5.55 11.09
C LEU A 150 -8.83 -5.57 11.78
N GLY A 151 -8.06 -4.48 11.69
CA GLY A 151 -6.70 -4.39 12.24
C GLY A 151 -6.66 -4.10 13.75
N GLU A 152 -5.53 -3.56 14.20
CA GLU A 152 -5.20 -3.24 15.62
C GLU A 152 -6.23 -2.32 16.32
N PHE A 153 -6.96 -1.52 15.54
CA PHE A 153 -7.92 -0.54 16.05
C PHE A 153 -9.38 -1.05 16.01
N PHE A 154 -9.61 -2.26 15.53
CA PHE A 154 -10.93 -2.88 15.55
C PHE A 154 -11.28 -3.35 16.96
N LYS A 155 -12.22 -2.68 17.62
CA LYS A 155 -12.62 -2.94 19.01
C LYS A 155 -14.14 -3.01 19.12
N ASN A 156 -14.63 -3.96 19.92
CA ASN A 156 -16.06 -4.11 20.18
C ASN A 156 -16.91 -4.26 18.90
N GLY A 157 -16.39 -4.96 17.89
CA GLY A 157 -17.10 -5.23 16.64
C GLY A 157 -17.10 -4.10 15.61
N LYS A 158 -16.33 -3.02 15.81
CA LYS A 158 -16.20 -1.92 14.85
C LYS A 158 -14.81 -1.28 14.89
N ASP A 159 -14.42 -0.66 13.77
CA ASP A 159 -13.40 0.38 13.75
C ASP A 159 -14.17 1.70 13.57
N ASP A 160 -14.20 2.52 14.62
CA ASP A 160 -14.96 3.78 14.63
C ASP A 160 -14.54 4.73 13.50
N GLY A 161 -13.32 4.55 13.02
CA GLY A 161 -12.75 5.29 11.91
C GLY A 161 -13.18 4.85 10.51
N GLY A 162 -13.98 3.80 10.38
CA GLY A 162 -14.47 3.31 9.09
C GLY A 162 -13.63 2.18 8.48
N TYR A 163 -13.88 1.90 7.20
CA TYR A 163 -13.49 0.65 6.54
C TYR A 163 -12.67 0.85 5.26
N SER A 164 -11.96 1.98 5.12
CA SER A 164 -11.24 2.29 3.88
C SER A 164 -10.04 1.38 3.62
N GLY A 165 -9.53 0.67 4.63
CA GLY A 165 -8.49 -0.35 4.46
C GLY A 165 -9.03 -1.70 3.99
N ILE A 166 -10.34 -1.95 4.07
CA ILE A 166 -10.97 -3.16 3.55
C ILE A 166 -10.79 -3.19 2.03
N HIS A 167 -10.51 -4.38 1.49
CA HIS A 167 -10.23 -4.58 0.07
C HIS A 167 -10.73 -5.94 -0.42
N ALA A 168 -11.10 -5.99 -1.70
CA ALA A 168 -11.20 -7.28 -2.37
C ALA A 168 -9.81 -7.95 -2.37
N ARG A 169 -9.76 -9.28 -2.40
CA ARG A 169 -8.48 -9.99 -2.28
C ARG A 169 -8.40 -11.23 -3.14
N SER A 170 -7.21 -11.51 -3.66
CA SER A 170 -6.80 -12.84 -4.12
C SER A 170 -5.58 -13.25 -3.30
N ALA A 171 -5.49 -14.50 -2.87
CA ALA A 171 -4.33 -15.02 -2.16
C ALA A 171 -4.06 -16.41 -2.74
N ILE A 172 -3.04 -16.51 -3.59
CA ILE A 172 -2.76 -17.70 -4.39
C ILE A 172 -1.39 -18.28 -4.05
N GLY A 173 -1.31 -19.61 -3.98
CA GLY A 173 -0.07 -20.36 -3.83
C GLY A 173 0.31 -21.12 -5.11
N GLY A 174 1.25 -22.05 -4.99
CA GLY A 174 1.54 -23.06 -6.01
C GLY A 174 2.62 -22.68 -7.03
N PHE A 175 3.56 -21.81 -6.65
CA PHE A 175 4.72 -21.49 -7.48
C PHE A 175 6.00 -21.33 -6.66
N THR A 176 7.14 -21.63 -7.28
CA THR A 176 8.46 -21.62 -6.64
C THR A 176 9.13 -20.24 -6.69
N GLY A 177 9.82 -19.86 -5.62
CA GLY A 177 10.56 -18.60 -5.52
C GLY A 177 11.54 -18.62 -4.34
N ARG A 178 12.39 -17.58 -4.21
CA ARG A 178 13.38 -17.43 -3.11
C ARG A 178 12.93 -16.44 -2.03
N PHE A 179 11.63 -16.23 -1.90
CA PHE A 179 10.97 -15.36 -0.93
C PHE A 179 9.68 -16.02 -0.47
N SER A 180 8.95 -15.39 0.46
CA SER A 180 7.76 -15.97 1.08
C SER A 180 6.46 -15.53 0.42
N ILE A 181 6.34 -14.25 0.11
CA ILE A 181 5.14 -13.65 -0.45
C ILE A 181 5.48 -12.39 -1.24
N GLU A 182 4.71 -12.12 -2.28
CA GLU A 182 4.71 -10.89 -3.04
C GLU A 182 3.27 -10.33 -3.15
N PRO A 183 2.91 -9.37 -2.28
CA PRO A 183 1.70 -8.58 -2.39
C PRO A 183 1.83 -7.46 -3.42
N GLU A 184 0.76 -7.21 -4.17
CA GLU A 184 0.50 -5.96 -4.90
C GLU A 184 -0.87 -5.39 -4.50
N ILE A 185 -1.08 -4.08 -4.71
CA ILE A 185 -2.29 -3.40 -4.24
C ILE A 185 -2.72 -2.26 -5.17
N ILE A 186 -4.04 -2.06 -5.24
CA ILE A 186 -4.70 -0.95 -5.91
C ILE A 186 -5.47 -0.15 -4.86
N VAL A 187 -5.25 1.16 -4.82
CA VAL A 187 -5.99 2.08 -3.95
C VAL A 187 -6.68 3.17 -4.79
N ALA A 188 -7.72 3.76 -4.23
CA ALA A 188 -8.39 4.91 -4.81
C ALA A 188 -7.99 6.18 -4.05
N ILE A 189 -7.70 7.25 -4.78
CA ILE A 189 -7.56 8.64 -4.30
C ILE A 189 -8.59 9.52 -5.05
N PRO A 190 -8.87 10.76 -4.60
CA PRO A 190 -9.65 11.71 -5.39
C PRO A 190 -9.08 11.89 -6.81
N PRO A 191 -9.91 11.84 -7.86
CA PRO A 191 -9.47 12.09 -9.24
C PRO A 191 -8.72 13.42 -9.37
N GLU A 192 -9.14 14.45 -8.64
CA GLU A 192 -8.52 15.78 -8.65
C GLU A 192 -7.07 15.75 -8.17
N LEU A 193 -6.75 14.90 -7.18
CA LEU A 193 -5.38 14.70 -6.72
C LEU A 193 -4.55 13.97 -7.78
N SER A 194 -5.09 12.91 -8.38
CA SER A 194 -4.41 12.18 -9.45
C SER A 194 -4.09 13.10 -10.64
N ILE A 195 -5.07 13.90 -11.08
CA ILE A 195 -4.92 14.88 -12.15
C ILE A 195 -3.85 15.93 -11.79
N ALA A 196 -3.85 16.42 -10.54
CA ALA A 196 -2.83 17.37 -10.08
C ALA A 196 -1.42 16.76 -10.15
N ILE A 197 -1.25 15.52 -9.67
CA ILE A 197 0.02 14.78 -9.75
C ILE A 197 0.46 14.62 -11.20
N ILE A 198 -0.43 14.13 -12.07
CA ILE A 198 -0.12 13.87 -13.48
C ILE A 198 0.30 15.15 -14.19
N LYS A 199 -0.41 16.26 -13.98
CA LYS A 199 -0.07 17.56 -14.59
C LYS A 199 1.25 18.13 -14.08
N ASN A 200 1.59 17.90 -12.81
CA ASN A 200 2.77 18.48 -12.17
C ASN A 200 4.05 17.69 -12.46
N ARG A 201 3.97 16.35 -12.45
CA ARG A 201 5.17 15.49 -12.53
C ARG A 201 4.97 14.16 -13.26
N GLY A 202 3.85 14.00 -13.96
CA GLY A 202 3.50 12.76 -14.65
C GLY A 202 2.90 11.69 -13.74
N TRP A 203 2.69 10.49 -14.29
CA TRP A 203 1.92 9.41 -13.66
C TRP A 203 2.78 8.36 -12.97
N LEU A 204 4.10 8.52 -12.94
CA LEU A 204 5.04 7.49 -12.48
C LEU A 204 5.68 7.87 -11.14
N PHE A 205 5.87 6.85 -10.31
CA PHE A 205 6.82 6.87 -9.19
C PHE A 205 7.64 5.57 -9.21
N PRO A 206 8.98 5.59 -9.12
CA PRO A 206 9.87 6.76 -9.12
C PRO A 206 9.65 7.67 -10.34
N VAL A 207 10.03 8.94 -10.22
CA VAL A 207 9.57 9.96 -11.17
C VAL A 207 10.33 9.94 -12.49
N ASP A 208 9.80 10.63 -13.51
CA ASP A 208 10.53 10.87 -14.75
C ASP A 208 11.78 11.75 -14.48
N PRO A 209 12.98 11.38 -14.97
CA PRO A 209 14.20 12.16 -14.76
C PRO A 209 14.09 13.62 -15.26
N ARG A 210 13.23 13.90 -16.25
CA ARG A 210 13.03 15.25 -16.82
C ARG A 210 12.38 16.22 -15.84
N ILE A 211 11.67 15.72 -14.83
CA ILE A 211 11.00 16.56 -13.82
C ILE A 211 11.68 16.51 -12.45
N GLN A 212 12.67 15.64 -12.25
CA GLN A 212 13.23 15.36 -10.92
C GLN A 212 13.82 16.60 -10.24
N SER A 213 14.49 17.48 -11.01
CA SER A 213 15.07 18.73 -10.49
C SER A 213 14.03 19.76 -10.06
N GLN A 214 12.77 19.58 -10.46
CA GLN A 214 11.65 20.47 -10.16
C GLN A 214 10.88 20.04 -8.92
N LEU A 215 11.12 18.82 -8.42
CA LEU A 215 10.52 18.34 -7.19
C LEU A 215 10.99 19.21 -6.01
N LYS A 216 10.03 19.75 -5.27
CA LYS A 216 10.32 20.52 -4.06
C LYS A 216 10.59 19.55 -2.92
N LYS A 217 11.75 19.72 -2.27
CA LYS A 217 12.10 19.04 -1.02
C LYS A 217 11.21 19.52 0.12
#